data_AF-A0A3B9H271-F1
#
_entry.id   AF-A0A3B9H271-F1
#
_cell.length_a   1.000
_cell.length_b   1.000
_cell.length_c   1.000
_cell.angle_alpha   90.00
_cell.angle_beta   90.00
_cell.angle_gamma   90.00
#
_symmetry.space_group_name_H-M   'P 1'
#
loop_
_entity.id
_entity.type
_entity.pdbx_description
1 polymer ?
#
loop_
_entity_poly.entity_id
_entity_poly.type
_entity_poly.pdbx_seq_one_letter_code
_entity_poly.pdbx_strand_id
1 'polypeptide(L)' 'VVVSAMAGETNKLVALAEGAAGNGLAREQYDDEYDVVVASGEQVTAGLLALALRKRGLKARSWLGW' A
#
# COMPACT_ATOMS: atom_id res chain seq x y z
N VAL A 1 -7.51 -7.17 12.79
CA VAL A 1 -7.78 -5.74 12.54
C VAL A 1 -7.46 -5.45 11.08
N VAL A 2 -8.22 -4.55 10.45
CA VAL A 2 -7.98 -4.11 9.08
C VAL A 2 -7.46 -2.67 9.15
N VAL A 3 -6.45 -2.36 8.34
CA VAL A 3 -5.82 -1.03 8.29
C VAL A 3 -5.74 -0.55 6.86
N SER A 4 -5.90 0.75 6.67
CA SER A 4 -5.58 1.44 5.41
C SER A 4 -4.11 1.88 5.43
N ALA A 5 -3.64 2.43 4.30
CA ALA A 5 -2.34 3.11 4.26
C ALA A 5 -2.32 4.31 5.24
N MET A 6 -1.12 4.69 5.67
CA MET A 6 -0.92 5.89 6.49
C MET A 6 -1.41 7.14 5.76
N ALA A 7 -1.92 8.11 6.52
CA ALA A 7 -2.49 9.34 5.97
C ALA A 7 -1.51 10.04 5.03
N GLY A 8 -1.97 10.35 3.81
CA GLY A 8 -1.17 11.00 2.77
C GLY A 8 -0.27 10.06 1.95
N GLU A 9 -0.03 8.83 2.38
CA GLU A 9 0.80 7.88 1.61
C GLU A 9 0.09 7.36 0.37
N THR A 10 -1.22 7.12 0.43
CA THR A 10 -2.00 6.75 -0.75
C THR A 10 -1.83 7.78 -1.87
N ASN A 11 -1.98 9.07 -1.58
CA ASN A 11 -1.85 10.13 -2.59
C ASN A 11 -0.44 10.20 -3.19
N LYS A 12 0.60 9.90 -2.41
CA LYS A 12 1.98 9.84 -2.91
C LYS A 12 2.16 8.65 -3.87
N LEU A 13 1.65 7.47 -3.50
CA LEU A 13 1.72 6.26 -4.31
C LEU A 13 0.94 6.42 -5.62
N VAL A 14 -0.24 7.05 -5.58
CA VAL A 14 -1.02 7.43 -6.77
C VAL A 14 -0.19 8.32 -7.69
N ALA A 15 0.40 9.39 -7.16
CA ALA A 15 1.23 10.30 -7.96
C ALA A 15 2.46 9.62 -8.57
N LEU A 16 3.05 8.64 -7.87
CA LEU A 16 4.16 7.83 -8.41
C LEU A 16 3.70 6.94 -9.57
N ALA A 17 2.56 6.26 -9.43
CA ALA A 17 2.00 5.40 -10.48
C ALA A 17 1.63 6.23 -11.72
N GLU A 18 0.89 7.32 -11.55
CA GLU A 18 0.52 8.23 -12.63
C GLU A 18 1.74 8.89 -13.28
N GLY A 19 2.72 9.31 -12.48
CA GLY A 19 3.96 9.90 -12.98
C GLY A 19 4.81 8.93 -13.79
N ALA A 20 4.83 7.64 -13.42
CA ALA A 20 5.53 6.59 -14.16
C ALA A 20 4.83 6.25 -15.49
N ALA A 21 3.49 6.21 -15.51
CA ALA A 21 2.70 6.01 -16.73
C ALA A 21 2.82 7.22 -17.69
N GLY A 22 2.87 8.43 -17.13
CA GLY A 22 2.93 9.68 -17.88
C GLY A 22 1.76 9.85 -18.85
N ASN A 23 1.99 10.57 -19.95
CA ASN A 23 0.97 10.76 -20.99
C ASN A 23 0.96 9.63 -22.04
N GLY A 24 1.79 8.60 -21.86
CA GLY A 24 2.00 7.53 -22.84
C GLY A 24 1.14 6.30 -22.63
N LEU A 25 0.52 6.16 -21.44
CA LEU A 25 -0.33 5.04 -21.07
C LEU A 25 -1.65 5.56 -20.50
N ALA A 26 -2.76 5.14 -21.10
CA ALA A 26 -4.09 5.41 -20.56
C ALA A 26 -4.33 4.57 -19.29
N ARG A 27 -5.22 5.03 -18.40
CA ARG A 27 -5.42 4.43 -17.06
C ARG A 27 -5.75 2.95 -17.11
N GLU A 28 -6.50 2.54 -18.13
CA GLU A 28 -6.94 1.16 -18.38
C GLU A 28 -5.78 0.23 -18.79
N GLN A 29 -4.63 0.79 -19.17
CA GLN A 29 -3.46 0.05 -19.63
C GLN A 29 -2.44 -0.23 -18.52
N TYR A 30 -2.61 0.37 -17.33
CA TYR A 30 -1.72 0.17 -16.18
C TYR A 30 -2.48 -0.04 -14.86
N ASP A 31 -3.76 -0.42 -14.92
CA ASP A 31 -4.59 -0.55 -13.71
C ASP A 31 -4.13 -1.64 -12.75
N ASP A 32 -3.60 -2.72 -13.31
CA ASP A 32 -2.91 -3.77 -12.58
C ASP A 32 -1.72 -3.23 -11.78
N GLU A 33 -0.81 -2.48 -12.42
CA GLU A 33 0.38 -1.94 -11.75
C GLU A 33 0.04 -0.79 -10.79
N TYR A 34 -0.98 0.00 -11.10
CA TYR A 34 -1.51 0.99 -10.17
C TYR A 34 -1.97 0.33 -8.86
N ASP A 35 -2.74 -0.76 -8.96
CA ASP A 35 -3.24 -1.48 -7.79
C ASP A 35 -2.09 -2.08 -6.97
N VAL A 36 -1.06 -2.62 -7.63
CA VAL A 36 0.16 -3.09 -6.95
C VAL A 36 0.82 -1.96 -6.17
N VAL A 37 1.00 -0.79 -6.80
CA VAL A 37 1.65 0.37 -6.18
C VAL A 37 0.83 0.90 -5.01
N VAL A 38 -0.48 1.09 -5.17
CA VAL A 38 -1.34 1.64 -4.10
C VAL A 38 -1.50 0.65 -2.95
N ALA A 39 -1.70 -0.64 -3.24
CA ALA A 39 -1.81 -1.67 -2.20
C ALA A 39 -0.54 -1.78 -1.34
N SER A 40 0.64 -1.45 -1.90
CA SER A 40 1.90 -1.47 -1.13
C SER A 40 1.85 -0.58 0.12
N GLY A 41 1.12 0.54 0.10
CA GLY A 41 0.95 1.42 1.27
C GLY A 41 0.21 0.75 2.42
N GLU A 42 -0.79 -0.07 2.11
CA GLU A 42 -1.54 -0.86 3.08
C GLU A 42 -0.68 -2.00 3.62
N GLN A 43 0.12 -2.65 2.76
CA GLN A 43 1.05 -3.70 3.16
C GLN A 43 2.09 -3.19 4.17
N VAL A 44 2.68 -2.02 3.88
CA VAL A 44 3.61 -1.34 4.78
C VAL A 44 2.93 -1.07 6.12
N THR A 45 1.72 -0.53 6.11
CA THR A 45 1.00 -0.18 7.34
C THR A 45 0.64 -1.43 8.16
N ALA A 46 0.21 -2.52 7.52
CA ALA A 46 -0.06 -3.80 8.17
C ALA A 46 1.20 -4.39 8.82
N GLY A 47 2.34 -4.32 8.13
CA GLY A 47 3.64 -4.75 8.66
C GLY A 47 4.08 -3.93 9.87
N LEU A 48 3.99 -2.59 9.78
CA LEU A 48 4.33 -1.68 10.87
C LEU A 48 3.45 -1.90 12.10
N LEU A 49 2.14 -2.09 11.93
CA LEU A 49 1.24 -2.40 13.04
C LEU A 49 1.59 -3.74 13.70
N ALA A 50 1.87 -4.79 12.91
CA ALA A 50 2.26 -6.09 13.45
C ALA A 50 3.55 -5.98 14.29
N LEU A 51 4.54 -5.21 13.83
CA LEU A 51 5.77 -4.93 14.60
C LEU A 51 5.48 -4.15 15.88
N ALA A 52 4.62 -3.13 15.82
CA ALA A 52 4.24 -2.33 16.98
C ALA A 52 3.49 -3.13 18.05
N LEU A 53 2.68 -4.12 17.65
CA LEU A 53 2.01 -5.06 18.55
C LEU A 53 3.00 -6.06 19.16
N ARG A 54 3.90 -6.61 18.34
CA ARG A 54 4.97 -7.51 18.82
C ARG A 54 5.88 -6.84 19.84
N LYS A 55 6.23 -5.55 19.65
CA LYS A 55 6.98 -4.75 20.62
C LYS A 55 6.29 -4.65 21.99
N ARG A 56 4.96 -4.76 22.04
CA ARG A 56 4.15 -4.76 23.27
C ARG A 56 3.91 -6.16 23.85
N GLY A 57 4.60 -7.19 23.34
CA GLY A 57 4.46 -8.57 23.82
C GLY A 57 3.25 -9.31 23.24
N LEU A 58 2.54 -8.74 22.26
CA LEU A 58 1.38 -9.38 21.64
C LEU A 58 1.81 -10.25 20.46
N LYS A 59 1.20 -11.43 20.32
CA LYS A 59 1.39 -12.30 19.15
C LYS A 59 0.63 -11.72 17.97
N ALA A 60 1.34 -11.09 17.03
CA ALA A 60 0.77 -10.46 15.84
C ALA A 60 1.56 -10.83 14.57
N ARG A 61 0.85 -10.86 13.43
CA ARG A 61 1.37 -11.12 12.08
C ARG A 61 0.54 -10.32 11.08
N SER A 62 1.19 -9.75 10.06
CA SER A 62 0.50 -9.14 8.91
C SER A 62 -0.04 -10.22 7.98
N TRP A 63 -1.25 -10.01 7.47
CA TRP A 63 -1.88 -10.84 6.44
C TRP A 63 -2.24 -9.93 5.28
N LEU A 64 -1.92 -10.38 4.07
CA LEU A 64 -2.11 -9.62 2.86
C LEU A 64 -3.14 -10.36 1.99
N GLY A 65 -3.94 -9.61 1.23
CA GLY A 65 -5.18 -10.11 0.62
C GLY A 65 -5.06 -10.65 -0.80
N TRP A 66 -3.83 -10.89 -1.28
CA TRP A 66 -3.57 -11.48 -2.60
C TRP A 66 -3.33 -12.99 -2.52
#